data_AF-A0A6L9ZL50-F1
#
_entry.id   AF-A0A6L9ZL50-F1
#
_cell.length_a   1.000
_cell.length_b   1.000
_cell.length_c   1.000
_cell.angle_alpha   90.00
_cell.angle_beta   90.00
_cell.angle_gamma   90.00
#
_symmetry.space_group_name_H-M   'P 1'
#
loop_
_entity.id
_entity.type
_entity.pdbx_description
1 polymer ?
#
loop_
_entity_poly.entity_id
_entity_poly.type
_entity_poly.pdbx_seq_one_letter_code
_entity_poly.pdbx_strand_id
1 'polypeptide(L)' 'MVIQRISGIDAECVCWVLNSSELLNYTKSLGMKLVREFLIDWMIFPHKAPEPFEVAGFLFRHETGKKK' A
#
# COMPACT_ATOMS: atom_id res chain seq x y z
N MET A 1 -0.81 -13.46 2.50
CA MET A 1 -1.73 -13.34 1.34
C MET A 1 -3.12 -13.23 1.87
N VAL A 2 -3.85 -12.19 1.46
CA VAL A 2 -5.14 -11.83 2.06
C VAL A 2 -6.22 -11.78 0.97
N ILE A 3 -7.43 -12.22 1.30
CA ILE A 3 -8.58 -12.20 0.39
C ILE A 3 -9.51 -11.06 0.80
N GLN A 4 -9.71 -10.11 -0.11
CA GLN A 4 -10.66 -9.01 0.05
C GLN A 4 -11.89 -9.24 -0.84
N ARG A 5 -13.09 -9.06 -0.28
CA ARG A 5 -14.34 -9.00 -1.04
C ARG A 5 -14.80 -7.55 -1.11
N ILE A 6 -14.94 -7.02 -2.32
CA ILE A 6 -15.34 -5.63 -2.53
C ILE A 6 -16.87 -5.57 -2.57
N SER A 7 -17.48 -4.73 -1.74
CA SER A 7 -18.94 -4.58 -1.74
C SER A 7 -19.46 -4.15 -3.12
N GLY A 8 -20.44 -4.87 -3.66
CA GLY A 8 -21.03 -4.60 -4.98
C GLY A 8 -20.27 -5.19 -6.17
N ILE A 9 -19.16 -5.90 -5.92
CA ILE A 9 -18.41 -6.63 -6.96
C ILE A 9 -18.23 -8.08 -6.50
N ASP A 10 -18.72 -9.03 -7.29
CA ASP A 10 -18.49 -10.47 -7.04
C ASP A 10 -17.07 -10.85 -7.48
N ALA A 11 -16.08 -10.37 -6.73
CA ALA A 11 -14.68 -10.62 -6.97
C ALA A 11 -13.92 -10.84 -5.66
N GLU A 12 -13.03 -11.82 -5.68
CA GLU A 12 -12.04 -12.05 -4.63
C GLU A 12 -10.70 -11.47 -5.08
N CYS A 13 -10.24 -10.42 -4.40
CA CYS A 13 -8.94 -9.83 -4.65
C CYS A 13 -7.91 -10.47 -3.73
N VAL A 14 -6.89 -11.07 -4.33
CA VAL A 14 -5.73 -11.62 -3.62
C VAL A 14 -4.65 -10.54 -3.56
N CYS A 15 -4.33 -10.06 -2.36
CA CYS A 15 -3.33 -9.01 -2.18
C CYS A 15 -2.23 -9.38 -1.18
N TRP A 16 -1.09 -8.72 -1.36
CA TRP A 16 -0.05 -8.63 -0.34
C TRP A 16 -0.41 -7.49 0.59
N VAL A 17 -0.36 -7.77 1.90
CA VAL A 17 -0.47 -6.75 2.93
C VAL A 17 0.94 -6.50 3.44
N LEU A 18 1.38 -5.25 3.31
CA LEU A 18 2.69 -4.80 3.74
C LEU A 18 2.49 -3.75 4.82
N ASN A 19 3.32 -3.76 5.84
CA ASN A 19 3.37 -2.62 6.75
C ASN A 19 3.92 -1.41 5.97
N SER A 20 3.39 -0.21 6.22
CA SER A 20 3.85 1.03 5.59
C SER A 20 5.36 1.22 5.74
N SER A 21 5.93 0.87 6.89
CA SER A 21 7.36 0.97 7.16
C SER A 21 8.19 0.07 6.23
N GLU A 22 7.73 -1.14 5.93
CA GLU A 22 8.43 -2.08 5.03
C GLU A 22 8.42 -1.55 3.60
N LEU A 23 7.26 -1.07 3.14
CA LEU A 23 7.12 -0.46 1.82
C LEU A 23 8.00 0.78 1.66
N LEU A 24 8.00 1.67 2.67
CA LEU A 24 8.80 2.90 2.65
C LEU A 24 10.30 2.61 2.69
N ASN A 25 10.74 1.64 3.47
CA ASN A 25 12.15 1.23 3.52
C ASN A 25 12.61 0.63 2.19
N TYR A 26 11.79 -0.23 1.59
CA TYR A 26 12.10 -0.84 0.30
C TYR A 26 12.14 0.20 -0.83
N THR A 27 11.14 1.08 -0.92
CA THR A 27 11.13 2.14 -1.95
C THR A 27 12.30 3.12 -1.80
N LYS A 28 12.72 3.41 -0.56
CA LYS A 28 13.93 4.19 -0.31
C LYS A 28 15.20 3.50 -0.82
N SER A 29 15.33 2.17 -0.66
CA SER A 29 16.49 1.43 -1.17
C SER A 29 16.58 1.44 -2.71
N LEU A 30 15.45 1.67 -3.39
CA LEU A 30 15.34 1.89 -4.83
C LEU A 30 15.63 3.34 -5.27
N GLY A 31 16.02 4.23 -4.34
CA GLY A 31 16.26 5.64 -4.62
C GLY A 31 14.98 6.41 -4.93
N MET A 32 13.85 6.02 -4.33
CA MET A 32 12.60 6.76 -4.44
C MET A 32 12.36 7.59 -3.18
N LYS A 33 11.80 8.79 -3.38
CA LYS A 33 11.36 9.68 -2.33
C LYS A 33 9.85 9.72 -2.29
N LEU A 34 9.28 9.49 -1.10
CA LEU A 34 7.85 9.68 -0.85
C LEU A 34 7.49 11.15 -1.08
N VAL A 35 6.48 11.40 -1.91
CA VAL A 35 5.92 12.73 -2.17
C VAL A 35 4.67 12.95 -1.33
N ARG A 36 3.82 11.92 -1.24
CA ARG A 36 2.54 11.99 -0.53
C ARG A 36 2.08 10.60 -0.13
N GLU A 37 1.51 10.52 1.06
CA GLU A 37 0.64 9.44 1.52
C GLU A 37 -0.78 9.97 1.61
N PHE A 38 -1.78 9.15 1.27
CA PHE A 38 -3.19 9.52 1.37
C PHE A 38 -4.05 8.33 1.75
N LEU A 39 -5.07 8.57 2.57
CA LEU A 39 -6.02 7.54 2.97
C LEU A 39 -6.92 7.18 1.78
N ILE A 40 -7.00 5.88 1.46
CA ILE A 40 -7.93 5.34 0.47
C ILE A 40 -9.17 4.83 1.18
N ASP A 41 -8.98 4.05 2.24
CA ASP A 41 -10.08 3.52 3.04
C ASP A 41 -9.65 3.39 4.51
N TRP A 42 -10.58 3.70 5.40
CA TRP A 42 -10.31 3.86 6.84
C TRP A 42 -10.45 2.54 7.60
N MET A 43 -11.20 1.55 7.08
CA MET A 43 -11.31 0.26 7.77
C MET A 43 -11.77 -0.85 6.84
N ILE A 44 -10.82 -1.68 6.41
CA ILE A 44 -11.11 -2.90 5.64
C ILE A 44 -11.04 -4.11 6.57
N PHE A 45 -11.96 -5.06 6.36
CA PHE A 45 -12.02 -6.34 7.08
C PHE A 45 -11.75 -7.51 6.12
N PRO A 46 -10.49 -7.74 5.74
CA PRO A 46 -10.21 -8.85 4.88
C PRO A 46 -10.51 -10.19 5.54
N HIS A 47 -10.90 -11.16 4.72
CA HIS A 47 -11.25 -12.47 5.20
C HIS A 47 -10.01 -13.18 5.78
N LYS A 48 -10.11 -13.64 7.04
CA LYS A 48 -9.04 -14.30 7.82
C LYS A 48 -7.84 -13.42 8.18
N ALA A 49 -7.94 -12.10 8.06
CA ALA A 49 -6.96 -11.22 8.68
C ALA A 49 -7.13 -11.24 10.22
N PRO A 50 -6.03 -11.19 11.00
CA PRO A 50 -6.11 -11.17 12.46
C PRO A 50 -6.72 -9.86 13.00
N GLU A 51 -6.60 -8.78 12.25
CA GLU A 51 -7.09 -7.44 12.60
C GLU A 51 -7.52 -6.68 11.33
N PRO A 52 -8.45 -5.71 11.44
CA PRO A 52 -8.74 -4.78 10.36
C PRO A 52 -7.54 -3.86 10.11
N PHE A 53 -7.48 -3.26 8.92
CA PHE A 53 -6.44 -2.29 8.62
C PHE A 53 -6.95 -1.14 7.73
N GLU A 54 -6.25 -0.02 7.86
CA GLU A 54 -6.37 1.13 6.95
C GLU A 54 -5.66 0.85 5.64
N VAL A 55 -6.22 1.34 4.54
CA VAL A 55 -5.57 1.28 3.23
C VAL A 55 -5.10 2.67 2.85
N ALA A 56 -3.79 2.81 2.66
CA ALA A 56 -3.14 4.03 2.24
C ALA A 56 -2.57 3.89 0.81
N GLY A 57 -2.68 4.97 0.05
CA GLY A 57 -2.00 5.15 -1.22
C GLY A 57 -0.72 5.96 -1.05
N PHE A 58 0.32 5.59 -1.80
CA PHE A 58 1.62 6.24 -1.73
C PHE A 58 2.04 6.72 -3.11
N LEU A 59 2.41 8.00 -3.20
CA LEU A 59 2.97 8.60 -4.41
C LEU A 59 4.47 8.80 -4.20
N PHE A 60 5.27 8.19 -5.07
CA PHE A 60 6.72 8.30 -5.06
C PHE A 60 7.23 9.05 -6.28
N ARG A 61 8.40 9.67 -6.12
CA ARG A 61 9.21 10.26 -7.17
C ARG A 61 10.59 9.65 -7.09
N HIS A 62 11.23 9.39 -8.23
CA HIS A 62 12.66 9.09 -8.23
C HIS A 62 13.42 10.25 -7.60
N GLU A 63 14.33 9.94 -6.68
CA GLU A 63 15.44 10.83 -6.40
C GLU A 63 16.31 10.82 -7.65
N THR A 64 15.95 11.63 -8.64
CA THR A 64 16.89 12.00 -9.68
C THR A 64 18.08 12.60 -8.96
N GLY A 65 19.16 11.82 -8.85
CA GLY A 65 20.48 12.41 -8.89
C GLY A 65 20.47 13.39 -10.05
N LYS A 66 20.86 14.65 -9.79
CA LYS A 66 21.13 15.65 -10.84
C LYS A 66 21.86 14.95 -11.98
N LYS A 67 21.17 14.57 -13.06
CA LYS A 67 21.84 14.26 -14.32
C LYS A 67 22.06 15.61 -14.99
N LYS A 68 23.23 16.16 -14.68
CA LYS A 68 23.89 17.37 -15.20
C LYS A 68 23.12 18.67 -15.05
#